data_AF-F5YQL3-F1
#
_entry.id   AF-F5YQL3-F1
#
_cell.length_a   1.000
_cell.length_b   1.000
_cell.length_c   1.000
_cell.angle_alpha   90.00
_cell.angle_beta   90.00
_cell.angle_gamma   90.00
#
_symmetry.space_group_name_H-M   'P 1'
#
loop_
_entity.id
_entity.type
_entity.pdbx_description
1 polymer ?
#
loop_
_entity_poly.entity_id
_entity_poly.type
_entity_poly.pdbx_seq_one_letter_code
_entity_poly.pdbx_strand_id
1 'polypeptide(L)'
;MTAQDLDRLQLQIKKETKLKAKTVNSILAAVCIPIREAFRVGRVSHNPAQKFRGLGRDDDPRGILSSAELKKLFAEPWETEAHRLAVALSHATGMRLGEILAIGLEDITLDFEEKPVLWVRKSWSTVSGHK
;
A
#
# COMPACT_ATOMS: atom_id res chain seq x y z
N MET A 1 16.01 19.59 19.57
CA MET A 1 14.67 19.07 19.24
C MET A 1 14.15 18.27 20.43
N THR A 2 12.95 18.58 20.87
CA THR A 2 12.26 18.04 22.04
C THR A 2 10.95 17.36 21.61
N ALA A 3 10.29 16.64 22.52
CA ALA A 3 8.97 16.07 22.25
C ALA A 3 7.93 17.14 21.85
N GLN A 4 8.01 18.34 22.42
CA GLN A 4 7.11 19.46 22.09
C GLN A 4 7.28 19.94 20.65
N ASP A 5 8.47 19.79 20.08
CA ASP A 5 8.71 20.15 18.67
C ASP A 5 7.97 19.19 17.73
N LEU A 6 7.88 17.90 18.10
CA LEU A 6 7.10 16.91 17.34
C LEU A 6 5.59 17.16 17.45
N ASP A 7 5.11 17.53 18.64
CA ASP A 7 3.71 17.89 18.85
C ASP A 7 3.33 19.15 18.06
N ARG A 8 4.23 20.15 18.05
CA ARG A 8 4.05 21.38 17.25
C ARG A 8 3.98 21.05 15.77
N LEU A 9 4.89 20.21 15.27
CA LEU A 9 4.88 19.77 13.88
C LEU A 9 3.58 19.03 13.52
N GLN A 10 3.12 18.12 14.38
CA GLN A 10 1.85 17.41 14.19
C GLN A 10 0.65 18.37 14.11
N LEU A 11 0.62 19.39 14.97
CA LEU A 11 -0.43 20.43 14.96
C LEU A 11 -0.36 21.32 13.72
N GLN A 12 0.84 21.71 13.29
CA GLN A 12 1.05 22.51 12.09
C GLN A 12 0.57 21.76 10.85
N ILE A 13 1.01 20.51 10.65
CA ILE A 13 0.56 19.68 9.52
C ILE A 13 -0.97 19.56 9.52
N LYS A 14 -1.61 19.36 10.68
CA LYS A 14 -3.07 19.24 10.77
C LYS A 14 -3.81 20.55 10.46
N LYS A 15 -3.24 21.71 10.80
CA LYS A 15 -3.85 23.03 10.55
C LYS A 15 -3.65 23.50 9.11
N GLU A 16 -2.46 23.27 8.57
CA GLU A 16 -2.03 23.80 7.27
C GLU A 16 -2.41 22.88 6.11
N THR A 17 -2.71 21.61 6.39
CA THR A 17 -3.07 20.63 5.36
C THR A 17 -4.42 19.97 5.64
N LYS A 18 -5.04 19.43 4.60
CA LYS A 18 -6.26 18.61 4.70
C LYS A 18 -5.94 17.10 4.72
N LEU A 19 -4.75 16.72 5.22
CA LEU A 19 -4.30 15.34 5.22
C LEU A 19 -5.07 14.49 6.25
N LYS A 20 -5.42 13.26 5.86
CA LYS A 20 -6.01 12.28 6.78
C LYS A 20 -5.00 11.88 7.85
N ALA A 21 -5.52 11.49 9.03
CA ALA A 21 -4.70 11.07 10.17
C ALA A 21 -3.66 10.00 9.81
N LYS A 22 -4.00 9.04 8.94
CA LYS A 22 -3.07 8.02 8.42
C LYS A 22 -1.86 8.65 7.73
N THR A 23 -2.08 9.64 6.86
CA THR A 23 -1.00 10.31 6.13
C THR A 23 -0.13 11.14 7.06
N VAL A 24 -0.74 11.89 7.98
CA VAL A 24 0.00 12.65 8.99
C VAL A 24 0.87 11.73 9.85
N ASN A 25 0.33 10.58 10.27
CA ASN A 25 1.09 9.57 11.02
C ASN A 25 2.26 9.00 10.20
N SER A 26 2.09 8.77 8.90
CA SER A 26 3.21 8.33 8.02
C SER A 26 4.30 9.40 7.91
N ILE A 27 3.94 10.68 7.80
CA ILE A 27 4.91 11.78 7.79
C ILE A 27 5.67 11.83 9.11
N LEU A 28 4.96 11.78 10.24
CA LEU A 28 5.57 11.82 11.56
C LEU A 28 6.44 10.59 11.83
N ALA A 29 6.08 9.42 11.29
CA ALA A 29 6.92 8.24 11.34
C ALA A 29 8.23 8.44 10.55
N ALA A 30 8.17 9.03 9.36
CA ALA A 30 9.36 9.34 8.56
C ALA A 30 10.32 10.30 9.27
N VAL A 31 9.81 11.19 10.14
CA VAL A 31 10.62 12.06 11.00
C VAL A 31 11.15 11.32 12.23
N CYS A 32 10.31 10.51 12.88
CA CYS A 32 10.67 9.81 14.13
C CYS A 32 11.69 8.69 13.92
N ILE A 33 11.68 7.99 12.79
CA ILE A 33 12.58 6.86 12.51
C ILE A 33 14.06 7.30 12.53
N PRO A 34 14.49 8.33 11.78
CA PRO A 34 15.87 8.82 11.83
C PRO A 34 16.31 9.30 13.22
N ILE A 35 15.42 9.94 13.99
CA ILE A 35 15.71 10.41 15.34
C ILE A 35 16.02 9.25 16.29
N ARG A 36 15.17 8.21 16.22
CA ARG A 36 15.36 6.99 17.02
C ARG A 36 16.67 6.30 16.65
N GLU A 37 16.99 6.28 15.37
CA GLU A 37 18.24 5.71 14.88
C GLU A 37 19.46 6.51 15.35
N ALA A 38 19.42 7.85 15.24
CA ALA A 38 20.47 8.73 15.73
C ALA A 38 20.73 8.53 17.25
N PHE A 39 19.67 8.32 18.04
CA PHE A 39 19.82 8.00 19.44
C PHE A 39 20.43 6.60 19.64
N ARG A 40 19.96 5.59 18.89
CA ARG A 40 20.47 4.21 18.96
C ARG A 40 21.97 4.14 18.68
N VAL A 41 22.48 4.93 17.72
CA VAL A 41 23.91 4.99 17.38
C VAL A 41 24.70 6.02 18.21
N GLY A 42 24.09 6.62 19.24
CA GLY A 42 24.76 7.56 20.15
C GLY A 42 25.08 8.93 19.55
N ARG A 43 24.48 9.30 18.41
CA ARG A 43 24.65 10.63 17.78
C ARG A 43 23.89 11.73 18.51
N VAL A 44 22.85 11.37 19.25
CA VAL A 44 22.12 12.28 20.15
C VAL A 44 22.01 11.65 21.53
N SER A 45 22.08 12.48 22.57
CA SER A 45 22.04 12.05 23.98
C SER A 45 20.63 11.71 24.48
N HIS A 46 19.59 12.11 23.76
CA HIS A 46 18.19 11.91 24.13
C HIS A 46 17.32 11.66 22.88
N ASN A 47 16.30 10.82 23.04
CA ASN A 47 15.33 10.49 21.99
C ASN A 47 14.01 11.26 22.18
N PRO A 48 13.78 12.39 21.48
CA PRO A 48 12.53 13.12 21.58
C PRO A 48 11.31 12.36 21.02
N ALA A 49 11.53 11.33 20.20
CA ALA A 49 10.47 10.49 19.63
C ALA A 49 10.06 9.30 20.53
N GLN A 50 10.62 9.19 21.75
CA GLN A 50 10.38 8.06 22.66
C GLN A 50 8.92 8.00 23.15
N LYS A 51 8.29 9.15 23.39
CA LYS A 51 6.89 9.25 23.87
C LYS A 51 5.92 9.75 22.81
N PHE A 52 6.34 9.81 21.55
CA PHE A 52 5.49 10.29 20.47
C PHE A 52 4.24 9.42 20.30
N ARG A 53 3.07 10.08 20.24
CA ARG A 53 1.77 9.43 20.00
C ARG A 53 1.18 9.94 18.69
N GLY A 54 0.92 9.01 17.77
CA GLY A 54 0.22 9.34 16.53
C GLY A 54 -1.23 9.79 16.77
N LEU A 55 -1.82 10.39 15.74
CA LEU A 55 -3.26 10.68 15.71
C LEU A 55 -4.06 9.38 15.71
N GLY A 56 -5.24 9.39 16.34
CA GLY A 56 -6.23 8.33 16.21
C GLY A 56 -6.59 8.11 14.74
N ARG A 57 -6.78 6.84 14.36
CA ARG A 57 -7.26 6.50 13.02
C ARG A 57 -8.79 6.58 13.01
N ASP A 58 -9.30 7.17 11.96
CA ASP A 58 -10.74 7.29 11.68
C ASP A 58 -10.98 6.80 10.24
N ASP A 59 -10.33 5.68 9.88
CA ASP A 59 -10.51 5.05 8.58
C ASP A 59 -11.67 4.07 8.62
N ASP A 60 -12.62 4.26 7.71
CA ASP A 60 -13.66 3.28 7.46
C ASP A 60 -13.01 1.94 7.08
N PRO A 61 -13.46 0.83 7.68
CA PRO A 61 -12.96 -0.48 7.32
C PRO A 61 -13.26 -0.73 5.85
N ARG A 62 -12.24 -1.14 5.09
CA ARG A 62 -12.46 -1.59 3.70
C ARG A 62 -13.28 -2.86 3.73
N GLY A 63 -14.45 -2.84 3.10
CA GLY A 63 -15.27 -4.03 2.89
C GLY A 63 -14.62 -5.01 1.90
N ILE A 64 -15.03 -6.27 2.01
CA ILE A 64 -14.70 -7.33 1.04
C ILE A 64 -15.98 -7.55 0.22
N LEU A 65 -15.85 -7.66 -1.11
CA LEU A 65 -16.99 -7.99 -1.96
C LEU A 65 -17.54 -9.37 -1.61
N SER A 66 -18.84 -9.45 -1.39
CA SER A 66 -19.57 -10.71 -1.28
C SER A 66 -19.71 -11.39 -2.64
N SER A 67 -19.99 -12.69 -2.64
CA SER A 67 -20.24 -13.44 -3.88
C SER A 67 -21.41 -12.88 -4.71
N ALA A 68 -22.39 -12.27 -4.05
CA ALA A 68 -23.53 -11.63 -4.73
C ALA A 68 -23.12 -10.31 -5.42
N GLU A 69 -22.31 -9.48 -4.75
CA GLU A 69 -21.76 -8.26 -5.34
C GLU A 69 -20.81 -8.55 -6.49
N LEU A 70 -19.99 -9.59 -6.35
CA LEU A 70 -19.08 -10.00 -7.42
C LEU A 70 -19.85 -10.48 -8.67
N LYS A 71 -20.92 -11.27 -8.48
CA LYS A 71 -21.80 -11.67 -9.59
C LYS A 71 -22.43 -10.47 -10.29
N LYS A 72 -22.87 -9.46 -9.52
CA LYS A 72 -23.39 -8.21 -10.09
C LYS A 72 -22.30 -7.46 -10.87
N LEU A 73 -21.10 -7.34 -10.30
CA LEU A 73 -19.96 -6.69 -10.94
C LEU A 73 -19.61 -7.33 -12.30
N PHE A 74 -19.60 -8.67 -12.37
CA PHE A 74 -19.32 -9.36 -13.63
C PHE A 74 -20.48 -9.33 -14.65
N ALA A 75 -21.70 -9.01 -14.22
CA ALA A 75 -22.85 -8.88 -15.10
C ALA A 75 -22.94 -7.50 -15.79
N GLU A 76 -22.25 -6.48 -15.26
CA GLU A 76 -22.17 -5.16 -15.89
C GLU A 76 -21.36 -5.20 -17.20
N PRO A 77 -21.65 -4.30 -18.17
CA PRO A 77 -20.86 -4.19 -19.38
C PRO A 77 -19.45 -3.68 -19.06
N TRP A 78 -18.45 -4.36 -19.63
CA TRP A 78 -17.05 -3.99 -19.48
C TRP A 78 -16.58 -3.21 -20.70
N GLU A 79 -15.87 -2.10 -20.48
CA GLU A 79 -15.31 -1.27 -21.56
C GLU A 79 -14.33 -2.07 -22.44
N THR A 80 -13.50 -2.90 -21.81
CA THR A 80 -12.61 -3.82 -22.51
C THR A 80 -12.61 -5.18 -21.83
N GLU A 81 -12.42 -6.22 -22.63
CA GLU A 81 -12.25 -7.58 -22.13
C GLU A 81 -11.04 -7.70 -21.19
N ALA A 82 -9.98 -6.93 -21.44
CA ALA A 82 -8.79 -6.90 -20.60
C ALA A 82 -9.10 -6.46 -19.16
N HIS A 83 -9.98 -5.46 -18.97
CA HIS A 83 -10.41 -5.03 -17.63
C HIS A 83 -11.17 -6.15 -16.89
N ARG A 84 -12.07 -6.85 -17.59
CA ARG A 84 -12.82 -7.98 -17.03
C ARG A 84 -11.88 -9.10 -16.59
N LEU A 85 -10.92 -9.46 -17.46
CA LEU A 85 -9.93 -10.50 -17.19
C LEU A 85 -9.00 -10.13 -16.03
N ALA A 86 -8.58 -8.88 -15.91
CA ALA A 86 -7.76 -8.42 -14.79
C ALA A 86 -8.49 -8.59 -13.45
N VAL A 87 -9.78 -8.26 -13.39
CA VAL A 87 -10.60 -8.45 -12.18
C VAL A 87 -10.82 -9.94 -11.89
N ALA A 88 -11.12 -10.74 -12.91
CA ALA A 88 -11.27 -12.20 -12.77
C ALA A 88 -9.99 -12.86 -12.26
N LEU A 89 -8.84 -12.47 -12.80
CA LEU A 89 -7.54 -12.99 -12.40
C LEU A 89 -7.21 -12.59 -10.96
N SER A 90 -7.39 -11.32 -10.58
CA SER A 90 -7.19 -10.86 -9.20
C SER A 90 -8.09 -11.61 -8.22
N HIS A 91 -9.36 -11.85 -8.58
CA HIS A 91 -10.28 -12.62 -7.75
C HIS A 91 -9.83 -14.09 -7.57
N ALA A 92 -9.41 -14.75 -8.65
CA ALA A 92 -9.05 -16.17 -8.61
C ALA A 92 -7.69 -16.44 -7.95
N THR A 93 -6.75 -15.50 -8.03
CA THR A 93 -5.34 -15.71 -7.63
C THR A 93 -4.88 -14.84 -6.46
N GLY A 94 -5.61 -13.76 -6.15
CA GLY A 94 -5.19 -12.76 -5.18
C GLY A 94 -4.07 -11.82 -5.68
N MET A 95 -3.74 -11.86 -6.98
CA MET A 95 -2.70 -11.01 -7.56
C MET A 95 -2.99 -9.51 -7.38
N ARG A 96 -1.93 -8.75 -7.09
CA ARG A 96 -1.97 -7.29 -7.02
C ARG A 96 -2.02 -6.71 -8.42
N LEU A 97 -2.62 -5.52 -8.56
CA LEU A 97 -2.77 -4.85 -9.85
C LEU A 97 -1.43 -4.69 -10.61
N GLY A 98 -0.35 -4.34 -9.91
CA GLY A 98 0.97 -4.21 -10.54
C GLY A 98 1.52 -5.53 -11.08
N GLU A 99 1.23 -6.65 -10.42
CA GLU A 99 1.61 -8.00 -10.88
C GLU A 99 0.83 -8.35 -12.16
N ILE A 100 -0.48 -8.06 -12.18
CA ILE A 100 -1.36 -8.30 -13.35
C ILE A 100 -0.91 -7.48 -14.56
N LEU A 101 -0.59 -6.21 -14.35
CA LEU A 101 -0.11 -5.31 -15.41
C LEU A 101 1.24 -5.73 -16.00
N ALA A 102 2.01 -6.55 -15.29
CA ALA A 102 3.34 -6.98 -15.72
C ALA A 102 3.36 -8.36 -16.42
N ILE A 103 2.21 -9.04 -16.53
CA ILE A 103 2.12 -10.37 -17.14
C ILE A 103 2.50 -10.30 -18.63
N GLY A 104 3.47 -11.12 -19.03
CA GLY A 104 3.79 -11.41 -20.42
C GLY A 104 3.35 -12.81 -20.84
N LEU A 105 3.41 -13.10 -22.14
CA LEU A 105 3.13 -14.45 -22.67
C LEU A 105 4.12 -15.49 -22.14
N GLU A 106 5.36 -15.08 -21.86
CA GLU A 106 6.41 -15.92 -21.29
C GLU A 106 6.14 -16.36 -19.84
N ASP A 107 5.21 -15.71 -19.15
CA ASP A 107 4.84 -16.03 -17.77
C ASP A 107 3.75 -17.10 -17.70
N ILE A 108 3.15 -17.50 -18.84
CA ILE A 108 2.15 -18.55 -18.94
C ILE A 108 2.83 -19.82 -19.47
N THR A 109 3.00 -20.81 -18.61
CA THR A 109 3.68 -22.07 -18.96
C THR A 109 2.92 -23.28 -18.46
N LEU A 110 3.50 -24.47 -18.65
CA LEU A 110 3.07 -25.68 -17.97
C LEU A 110 4.01 -26.00 -16.80
N ASP A 111 3.52 -26.69 -15.78
CA ASP A 111 4.35 -27.33 -14.75
C ASP A 111 4.85 -28.72 -15.19
N PHE A 112 5.50 -29.43 -14.27
CA PHE A 112 6.03 -30.77 -14.51
C PHE A 112 4.96 -31.84 -14.79
N GLU A 113 3.69 -31.56 -14.47
CA GLU A 113 2.54 -32.43 -14.70
C GLU A 113 1.68 -31.94 -15.90
N GLU A 114 2.24 -31.08 -16.74
CA GLU A 114 1.57 -30.46 -17.89
C GLU A 114 0.33 -29.61 -17.53
N LYS A 115 0.25 -29.09 -16.30
CA LYS A 115 -0.84 -28.20 -15.88
C LYS A 115 -0.48 -26.73 -16.15
N PRO A 116 -1.44 -25.90 -16.58
CA PRO A 116 -1.19 -24.48 -16.83
C PRO A 116 -0.82 -23.74 -15.53
N VAL A 117 0.27 -22.98 -15.59
CA VAL A 117 0.79 -22.14 -14.51
C VAL A 117 1.00 -20.73 -15.01
N LEU A 118 0.60 -19.77 -14.20
CA LEU A 118 0.92 -18.36 -14.36
C LEU A 118 2.00 -17.97 -13.34
N TRP A 119 3.18 -17.57 -13.82
CA TRP A 119 4.29 -17.16 -12.97
C TRP A 119 4.23 -15.67 -12.63
N VAL A 120 4.28 -15.35 -11.34
CA VAL A 120 4.35 -13.96 -10.86
C VAL A 120 5.79 -13.62 -10.53
N ARG A 121 6.51 -13.02 -11.49
CA ARG A 121 7.95 -12.72 -11.38
C ARG A 121 8.28 -11.23 -11.42
N LYS A 122 7.34 -10.43 -11.89
CA LYS A 122 7.53 -9.01 -12.19
C LYS A 122 6.35 -8.22 -11.63
N SER A 123 6.55 -6.92 -11.42
CA SER A 123 5.48 -5.99 -11.10
C SER A 123 5.67 -4.67 -11.83
N TRP A 124 4.59 -4.07 -12.30
CA TRP A 124 4.61 -2.79 -12.97
C TRP A 124 4.03 -1.69 -12.08
N SER A 125 4.64 -0.52 -12.12
CA SER A 125 4.16 0.68 -11.42
C SER A 125 4.36 1.92 -12.29
N THR A 126 3.43 2.88 -12.20
CA THR A 126 3.54 4.18 -12.88
C THR A 126 4.76 4.99 -12.44
N VAL A 127 5.21 4.82 -11.19
CA VAL A 127 6.28 5.61 -10.58
C VAL A 127 7.66 5.02 -10.85
N SER A 128 7.76 3.69 -10.86
CA SER A 128 9.06 2.99 -10.93
C SER A 128 9.21 2.05 -12.13
N GLY A 129 8.22 1.99 -13.02
CA GLY A 129 8.23 1.11 -14.19
C GLY A 129 8.16 -0.37 -13.81
N HIS A 130 8.81 -1.22 -14.60
CA HIS A 130 8.97 -2.65 -14.33
C HIS A 130 9.96 -2.90 -13.18
N LYS A 131 9.55 -3.72 -12.22
CA LYS A 131 10.38 -4.29 -11.15
C LYS A 131 10.37 -5.80 -11.20
#